data_AF-A0A259C7R9-F1
#
_entry.id   AF-A0A259C7R9-F1
#
_cell.length_a   1.000
_cell.length_b   1.000
_cell.length_c   1.000
_cell.angle_alpha   90.00
_cell.angle_beta   90.00
_cell.angle_gamma   90.00
#
_symmetry.space_group_name_H-M   'P 1'
#
loop_
_entity.id
_entity.type
_entity.pdbx_description
1 polymer ?
#
loop_
_entity_poly.entity_id
_entity_poly.type
_entity_poly.pdbx_seq_one_letter_code
_entity_poly.pdbx_strand_id
1 'polypeptide(L)'
;VYLWFRFEWQFAVGALATTAHDIFVTLMVYSILGIDFDLTSIAAILTIMGYSLNDTVVVYDRIREMLRRYKKMPLPQMLDLSVNATFSRTIIVSTTTFFACLALYFFGGEVLKGFSLAMTVGVVIGTYSTIFVAAPILIHLGLRPTTVGEKPQPKAEVQDGVEILPPEQPVATLDEAPVAPPAPAPAAAPGPAPRRPGRGRPRPARS
;
A
#
# COMPACT_ATOMS: atom_id res chain seq x y z
N VAL A 1 3.63 25.34 0.52
CA VAL A 1 4.73 25.46 1.52
C VAL A 1 5.13 24.11 2.10
N TYR A 2 4.24 23.37 2.79
CA TYR A 2 4.55 22.06 3.38
C TYR A 2 5.22 21.06 2.40
N LEU A 3 4.62 20.85 1.22
CA LEU A 3 5.14 19.92 0.21
C LEU A 3 6.55 20.28 -0.28
N TRP A 4 6.86 21.58 -0.35
CA TRP A 4 8.14 22.09 -0.82
C TRP A 4 9.29 21.77 0.14
N PHE A 5 9.01 21.73 1.45
CA PHE A 5 9.99 21.33 2.45
C PHE A 5 10.05 19.80 2.64
N ARG A 6 8.94 19.08 2.40
CA ARG A 6 8.86 17.62 2.60
C ARG A 6 9.39 16.81 1.40
N PHE A 7 9.29 17.34 0.17
CA PHE A 7 9.53 16.60 -1.07
C PHE A 7 10.40 17.36 -2.09
N GLU A 8 10.97 16.63 -3.06
CA GLU A 8 11.58 17.24 -4.25
C GLU A 8 10.52 18.03 -5.03
N TRP A 9 10.92 19.05 -5.78
CA TRP A 9 10.01 19.96 -6.47
C TRP A 9 9.03 19.22 -7.42
N GLN A 10 9.45 18.09 -8.01
CA GLN A 10 8.59 17.33 -8.91
C GLN A 10 7.38 16.72 -8.20
N PHE A 11 7.59 16.16 -7.01
CA PHE A 11 6.52 15.57 -6.21
C PHE A 11 5.62 16.66 -5.62
N ALA A 12 6.17 17.84 -5.28
CA ALA A 12 5.36 18.95 -4.80
C ALA A 12 4.38 19.45 -5.88
N VAL A 13 4.85 19.61 -7.13
CA VAL A 13 4.01 20.00 -8.27
C VAL A 13 2.99 18.92 -8.59
N GLY A 14 3.40 17.65 -8.58
CA GLY A 14 2.47 16.56 -8.88
C GLY A 14 1.33 16.44 -7.86
N ALA A 15 1.63 16.61 -6.57
CA ALA A 15 0.63 16.54 -5.53
C ALA A 15 -0.35 17.71 -5.61
N LEU A 16 0.15 18.90 -5.93
CA LEU A 16 -0.69 20.07 -6.15
C LEU A 16 -1.62 19.88 -7.36
N ALA A 17 -1.12 19.30 -8.46
CA ALA A 17 -1.91 19.04 -9.66
C ALA A 17 -3.03 18.01 -9.39
N THR A 18 -2.73 16.91 -8.69
CA THR A 18 -3.74 15.92 -8.27
C THR A 18 -4.80 16.56 -7.37
N THR A 19 -4.38 17.37 -6.40
CA THR A 19 -5.31 18.06 -5.49
C THR A 19 -6.20 19.06 -6.25
N ALA A 20 -5.64 19.78 -7.21
CA ALA A 20 -6.39 20.72 -8.05
C ALA A 20 -7.43 20.00 -8.91
N HIS A 21 -7.09 18.82 -9.44
CA HIS A 21 -8.02 17.95 -10.13
C HIS A 21 -9.20 17.57 -9.22
N ASP A 22 -8.95 17.17 -7.98
CA ASP A 22 -10.01 16.75 -7.06
C ASP A 22 -10.98 17.89 -6.72
N ILE A 23 -10.45 19.10 -6.51
CA ILE A 23 -11.27 20.30 -6.29
C ILE A 23 -12.10 20.60 -7.55
N PHE A 24 -11.48 20.53 -8.73
CA PHE A 24 -12.16 20.80 -9.99
C PHE A 24 -13.33 19.82 -10.23
N VAL A 25 -13.12 18.52 -10.02
CA VAL A 25 -14.19 17.53 -10.17
C VAL A 25 -15.27 17.70 -9.10
N THR A 26 -14.91 18.06 -7.86
CA THR A 26 -15.89 18.35 -6.81
C THR A 26 -16.78 19.54 -7.20
N LEU A 27 -16.19 20.63 -7.70
CA LEU A 27 -16.91 21.80 -8.19
C LEU A 27 -17.78 21.48 -9.42
N MET A 28 -17.29 20.62 -10.31
CA MET A 28 -18.07 20.10 -11.44
C MET A 28 -19.33 19.38 -10.96
N VAL A 29 -19.23 18.53 -9.93
CA VAL A 29 -20.39 17.82 -9.37
C VAL A 29 -21.38 18.79 -8.72
N TYR A 30 -20.90 19.80 -8.00
CA TYR A 30 -21.75 20.87 -7.45
C TYR A 30 -22.54 21.58 -8.54
N SER A 31 -21.87 21.93 -9.63
CA SER A 31 -22.49 22.60 -10.77
C SER A 31 -23.56 21.73 -11.45
N ILE A 32 -23.33 20.41 -11.55
CA ILE A 32 -24.27 19.48 -12.19
C ILE A 32 -25.49 19.22 -11.31
N LEU A 33 -25.28 19.07 -10.00
CA LEU A 33 -26.36 18.79 -9.04
C LEU A 33 -27.15 20.04 -8.64
N GLY A 34 -26.68 21.24 -9.02
CA GLY A 34 -27.34 22.50 -8.69
C GLY A 34 -27.35 22.77 -7.18
N ILE A 35 -26.30 22.37 -6.47
CA ILE A 35 -26.18 22.59 -5.01
C ILE A 35 -25.72 24.02 -4.75
N ASP A 36 -26.38 24.70 -3.81
CA ASP A 36 -26.01 26.05 -3.41
C ASP A 36 -24.59 26.11 -2.85
N PHE A 37 -23.81 27.08 -3.33
CA PHE A 37 -22.45 27.30 -2.87
C PHE A 37 -22.42 28.25 -1.67
N ASP A 38 -22.29 27.67 -0.48
CA ASP A 38 -22.35 28.36 0.81
C ASP A 38 -21.09 28.09 1.67
N LEU A 39 -21.13 28.52 2.94
CA LEU A 39 -20.02 28.27 3.88
C LEU A 39 -19.80 26.78 4.13
N THR A 40 -20.84 25.95 4.14
CA THR A 40 -20.70 24.51 4.35
C THR A 40 -19.97 23.85 3.17
N SER A 41 -20.18 24.37 1.96
CA SER A 41 -19.50 23.94 0.74
C SER A 41 -18.01 24.28 0.76
N ILE A 42 -17.64 25.48 1.22
CA ILE A 42 -16.23 25.86 1.39
C ILE A 42 -15.54 24.95 2.42
N ALA A 43 -16.23 24.66 3.53
CA ALA A 43 -15.71 23.74 4.55
C ALA A 43 -15.52 22.31 3.99
N ALA A 44 -16.43 21.84 3.14
CA ALA A 44 -16.30 20.55 2.47
C ALA A 44 -15.07 20.50 1.56
N ILE A 45 -14.89 21.51 0.70
CA ILE A 45 -13.75 21.59 -0.22
C ILE A 45 -12.42 21.62 0.54
N LEU A 46 -12.33 22.41 1.63
CA LEU A 46 -11.14 22.46 2.47
C LEU A 46 -10.82 21.09 3.08
N THR A 47 -11.85 20.36 3.50
CA THR A 47 -11.72 19.01 4.07
C THR A 47 -11.26 18.01 3.01
N ILE A 48 -11.84 18.06 1.80
CA ILE A 48 -11.42 17.22 0.65
C ILE A 48 -9.97 17.51 0.28
N MET A 49 -9.56 18.77 0.26
CA MET A 49 -8.17 19.16 -0.01
C MET A 49 -7.21 18.51 0.99
N GLY A 50 -7.54 18.53 2.28
CA GLY A 50 -6.73 17.88 3.33
C GLY A 50 -6.70 16.36 3.19
N TYR A 51 -7.83 15.73 2.88
CA TYR A 51 -7.95 14.29 2.68
C TYR A 51 -7.15 13.81 1.47
N SER A 52 -7.34 14.45 0.31
CA SER A 52 -6.64 14.13 -0.94
C SER A 52 -5.12 14.32 -0.83
N LEU A 53 -4.68 15.44 -0.21
CA LEU A 53 -3.26 15.66 0.03
C LEU A 53 -2.65 14.60 0.93
N ASN A 54 -3.37 14.17 1.98
CA ASN A 54 -2.91 13.12 2.88
C ASN A 54 -2.69 11.80 2.12
N ASP A 55 -3.66 11.38 1.30
CA ASP A 55 -3.53 10.15 0.53
C ASP A 55 -2.38 10.25 -0.49
N THR A 56 -2.29 11.37 -1.22
CA THR A 56 -1.22 11.61 -2.20
C THR A 56 0.18 11.58 -1.57
N VAL A 57 0.34 12.15 -0.37
CA VAL A 57 1.62 12.14 0.37
C VAL A 57 2.06 10.73 0.72
N VAL A 58 1.14 9.85 1.12
CA VAL A 58 1.44 8.44 1.45
C VAL A 58 1.94 7.68 0.22
N VAL A 59 1.24 7.82 -0.92
CA VAL A 59 1.64 7.19 -2.19
C VAL A 59 2.99 7.72 -2.66
N TYR A 60 3.20 9.04 -2.61
CA TYR A 60 4.46 9.65 -3.02
C TYR A 60 5.64 9.28 -2.14
N ASP A 61 5.44 9.15 -0.83
CA ASP A 61 6.49 8.69 0.07
C ASP A 61 6.88 7.24 -0.27
N ARG A 62 5.90 6.38 -0.61
CA ARG A 62 6.20 5.01 -1.03
C ARG A 62 6.94 4.94 -2.35
N ILE A 63 6.51 5.69 -3.36
CA ILE A 63 7.21 5.75 -4.65
C ILE A 63 8.65 6.24 -4.44
N ARG A 64 8.85 7.25 -3.59
CA ARG A 64 10.19 7.75 -3.24
C ARG A 64 11.04 6.71 -2.52
N GLU A 65 10.47 5.94 -1.61
CA GLU A 65 11.16 4.83 -0.94
C GLU A 65 11.58 3.75 -1.94
N MET A 66 10.71 3.37 -2.89
CA MET A 66 11.00 2.37 -3.92
C MET A 66 12.06 2.85 -4.90
N LEU A 67 12.06 4.13 -5.30
CA LEU A 67 13.13 4.72 -6.11
C LEU A 67 14.49 4.69 -5.43
N ARG A 68 14.52 4.85 -4.10
CA ARG A 68 15.76 4.78 -3.31
C ARG A 68 16.27 3.34 -3.16
N ARG A 69 15.36 2.38 -2.98
CA ARG A 69 15.67 0.95 -2.78
C ARG A 69 16.02 0.22 -4.09
N TYR A 70 15.31 0.49 -5.18
CA TYR A 70 15.40 -0.25 -6.44
C TYR A 70 15.86 0.61 -7.62
N LYS A 71 17.11 1.11 -7.55
CA LYS A 71 17.69 2.03 -8.55
C LYS A 71 17.82 1.48 -9.98
N LYS A 72 17.71 0.16 -10.18
CA LYS A 72 17.88 -0.53 -11.47
C LYS A 72 16.58 -1.09 -12.05
N MET A 73 15.46 -0.98 -11.34
CA MET A 73 14.18 -1.54 -11.76
C MET A 73 13.50 -0.61 -12.78
N PRO A 74 12.82 -1.15 -13.81
CA PRO A 74 12.04 -0.33 -14.73
C PRO A 74 10.94 0.46 -13.99
N LEU A 75 10.77 1.74 -14.33
CA LEU A 75 9.78 2.62 -13.69
C LEU A 75 8.36 2.02 -13.64
N PRO A 76 7.81 1.40 -14.71
CA PRO A 76 6.46 0.86 -14.68
C PRO A 76 6.29 -0.27 -13.64
N GLN A 77 7.26 -1.18 -13.55
CA GLN A 77 7.22 -2.29 -12.58
C GLN A 77 7.36 -1.78 -11.14
N MET A 78 8.18 -0.75 -10.94
CA MET A 78 8.35 -0.15 -9.61
C MET A 78 7.11 0.62 -9.17
N LEU A 79 6.44 1.32 -10.09
CA LEU A 79 5.17 2.01 -9.82
C LEU A 79 4.09 1.01 -9.42
N ASP A 80 3.94 -0.09 -10.16
CA ASP A 80 2.98 -1.16 -9.84
C ASP A 80 3.19 -1.71 -8.42
N LEU A 81 4.45 -2.04 -8.07
CA LEU A 81 4.80 -2.51 -6.73
C LEU A 81 4.54 -1.45 -5.65
N SER A 82 4.77 -0.17 -5.96
CA SER A 82 4.54 0.93 -5.02
C SER A 82 3.05 1.13 -4.77
N VAL A 83 2.24 1.13 -5.83
CA VAL A 83 0.79 1.26 -5.78
C VAL A 83 0.20 0.12 -4.98
N ASN A 84 0.56 -1.14 -5.29
CA ASN A 84 0.03 -2.30 -4.57
C ASN A 84 0.37 -2.28 -3.07
N ALA A 85 1.55 -1.77 -2.69
CA ALA A 85 1.96 -1.65 -1.29
C ALA A 85 1.16 -0.62 -0.50
N THR A 86 0.71 0.48 -1.14
CA THR A 86 -0.11 1.52 -0.48
C THR A 86 -1.60 1.31 -0.65
N PHE A 87 -2.02 0.57 -1.68
CA PHE A 87 -3.42 0.38 -2.06
C PHE A 87 -4.27 -0.14 -0.91
N SER A 88 -3.80 -1.17 -0.20
CA SER A 88 -4.56 -1.74 0.93
C SER A 88 -4.86 -0.70 2.02
N ARG A 89 -3.88 0.15 2.35
CA ARG A 89 -4.07 1.21 3.35
C ARG A 89 -5.06 2.26 2.83
N THR A 90 -4.86 2.73 1.60
CA THR A 90 -5.71 3.74 0.97
C THR A 90 -7.17 3.27 0.87
N ILE A 91 -7.41 2.02 0.47
CA ILE A 91 -8.76 1.44 0.41
C ILE A 91 -9.39 1.34 1.80
N ILE A 92 -8.65 0.89 2.82
CA ILE A 92 -9.20 0.78 4.19
C ILE A 92 -9.61 2.16 4.72
N VAL A 93 -8.74 3.16 4.59
CA VAL A 93 -9.01 4.51 5.11
C VAL A 93 -10.12 5.18 4.30
N SER A 94 -10.07 5.14 2.96
CA SER A 94 -11.11 5.72 2.10
C SER A 94 -12.47 5.10 2.32
N THR A 95 -12.57 3.77 2.42
CA THR A 95 -13.83 3.07 2.68
C THR A 95 -14.39 3.46 4.05
N THR A 96 -13.53 3.55 5.07
CA THR A 96 -13.95 3.98 6.41
C THR A 96 -14.48 5.42 6.39
N THR A 97 -13.77 6.33 5.72
CA THR A 97 -14.22 7.72 5.56
C THR A 97 -15.51 7.78 4.75
N PHE A 98 -15.63 7.01 3.68
CA PHE A 98 -16.84 6.94 2.85
C PHE A 98 -18.05 6.51 3.67
N PHE A 99 -17.95 5.44 4.48
CA PHE A 99 -19.05 5.02 5.35
C PHE A 99 -19.37 6.06 6.43
N ALA A 100 -18.38 6.73 7.00
CA ALA A 100 -18.60 7.82 7.95
C ALA A 100 -19.35 9.00 7.29
N CYS A 101 -18.95 9.40 6.07
CA CYS A 101 -19.64 10.43 5.29
C CYS A 101 -21.06 10.00 4.90
N LEU A 102 -21.27 8.73 4.57
CA LEU A 102 -22.58 8.19 4.23
C LEU A 102 -23.53 8.20 5.44
N ALA A 103 -23.04 7.80 6.61
CA ALA A 103 -23.78 7.95 7.86
C ALA A 103 -24.11 9.41 8.14
N LEU A 104 -23.15 10.33 7.92
CA LEU A 104 -23.40 11.77 8.07
C LEU A 104 -24.42 12.30 7.05
N TYR A 105 -24.46 11.76 5.84
CA TYR A 105 -25.44 12.14 4.82
C TYR A 105 -26.87 11.74 5.20
N PHE A 106 -27.06 10.53 5.72
CA PHE A 106 -28.38 10.05 6.13
C PHE A 106 -28.83 10.58 7.49
N PHE A 107 -27.92 10.75 8.44
CA PHE A 107 -28.23 11.09 9.84
C PHE A 107 -27.82 12.52 10.26
N GLY A 108 -27.08 13.26 9.44
CA GLY A 108 -26.52 14.57 9.79
C GLY A 108 -27.47 15.77 9.65
N GLY A 109 -28.68 15.57 9.13
CA GLY A 109 -29.68 16.62 8.96
C GLY A 109 -29.41 17.56 7.78
N GLU A 110 -30.25 18.59 7.63
CA GLU A 110 -30.31 19.42 6.42
C GLU A 110 -29.06 20.31 6.24
N VAL A 111 -28.52 20.83 7.34
CA VAL A 111 -27.32 21.70 7.34
C VAL A 111 -26.06 20.96 6.86
N LEU A 112 -25.91 19.69 7.21
CA LEU A 112 -24.73 18.89 6.87
C LEU A 112 -24.91 18.10 5.58
N LYS A 113 -26.09 18.14 4.96
CA LYS A 113 -26.41 17.34 3.78
C LYS A 113 -25.58 17.72 2.56
N GLY A 114 -25.41 19.03 2.32
CA GLY A 114 -24.52 19.54 1.26
C GLY A 114 -23.07 19.15 1.50
N PHE A 115 -22.58 19.38 2.73
CA PHE A 115 -21.22 19.02 3.15
C PHE A 115 -20.93 17.52 3.01
N SER A 116 -21.81 16.67 3.52
CA SER A 116 -21.62 15.21 3.52
C SER A 116 -21.73 14.61 2.12
N LEU A 117 -22.61 15.14 1.26
CA LEU A 117 -22.67 14.74 -0.15
C LEU A 117 -21.38 15.09 -0.87
N ALA A 118 -20.88 16.31 -0.68
CA ALA A 118 -19.61 16.77 -1.23
C ALA A 118 -18.44 15.88 -0.79
N MET A 119 -18.36 15.58 0.50
CA MET A 119 -17.34 14.71 1.07
C MET A 119 -17.45 13.28 0.53
N THR A 120 -18.66 12.74 0.40
CA THR A 120 -18.88 11.39 -0.13
C THR A 120 -18.33 11.28 -1.55
N VAL A 121 -18.68 12.24 -2.41
CA VAL A 121 -18.19 12.33 -3.79
C VAL A 121 -16.67 12.57 -3.82
N GLY A 122 -16.19 13.52 -3.02
CA GLY A 122 -14.78 13.90 -2.95
C GLY A 122 -13.86 12.78 -2.47
N VAL A 123 -14.29 11.96 -1.51
CA VAL A 123 -13.53 10.78 -1.05
C VAL A 123 -13.40 9.76 -2.17
N VAL A 124 -14.49 9.47 -2.89
CA VAL A 124 -14.46 8.51 -4.01
C VAL A 124 -13.52 9.00 -5.11
N ILE A 125 -13.63 10.26 -5.51
CA ILE A 125 -12.79 10.85 -6.55
C ILE A 125 -11.33 10.95 -6.10
N GLY A 126 -11.07 11.42 -4.87
CA GLY A 126 -9.71 11.62 -4.36
C GLY A 126 -8.95 10.30 -4.17
N THR A 127 -9.65 9.23 -3.79
CA THR A 127 -9.07 7.88 -3.72
C THR A 127 -8.69 7.38 -5.12
N TYR A 128 -9.58 7.58 -6.10
CA TYR A 128 -9.30 7.24 -7.48
C TYR A 128 -8.13 8.07 -8.05
N SER A 129 -8.14 9.39 -7.86
CA SER A 129 -7.13 10.26 -8.45
C SER A 129 -5.75 10.01 -7.86
N THR A 130 -5.65 9.77 -6.56
CA THR A 130 -4.38 9.50 -5.89
C THR A 130 -3.71 8.23 -6.43
N ILE A 131 -4.47 7.24 -6.87
CA ILE A 131 -3.92 5.99 -7.40
C ILE A 131 -3.62 6.12 -8.90
N PHE A 132 -4.56 6.66 -9.67
CA PHE A 132 -4.50 6.63 -11.14
C PHE A 132 -3.88 7.87 -11.77
N VAL A 133 -3.92 9.03 -11.11
CA VAL A 133 -3.40 10.31 -11.62
C VAL A 133 -1.99 10.57 -11.08
N ALA A 134 -1.68 10.14 -9.87
CA ALA A 134 -0.40 10.40 -9.22
C ALA A 134 0.81 9.71 -9.90
N ALA A 135 0.63 8.48 -10.40
CA ALA A 135 1.65 7.71 -11.11
C ALA A 135 2.05 8.30 -12.48
N PRO A 136 1.11 8.61 -13.41
CA PRO A 136 1.46 9.17 -14.72
C PRO A 136 2.03 10.59 -14.64
N ILE A 137 1.58 11.42 -13.70
CA ILE A 137 2.17 12.76 -13.48
C ILE A 137 3.66 12.65 -13.18
N LEU A 138 4.06 11.66 -12.39
CA LEU A 138 5.45 11.44 -12.01
C LEU A 138 6.33 10.94 -13.18
N ILE A 139 5.73 10.18 -14.11
CA ILE A 139 6.39 9.77 -15.36
C ILE A 139 6.62 10.99 -16.25
N HIS A 140 5.61 11.86 -16.39
CA HIS A 140 5.71 13.08 -17.20
C HIS A 140 6.65 14.14 -16.61
N LEU A 141 6.77 14.23 -15.28
CA LEU A 141 7.68 15.16 -14.63
C LEU A 141 9.15 14.70 -14.60
N GLY A 142 9.48 13.59 -15.27
CA GLY A 142 10.88 13.21 -15.51
C GLY A 142 11.59 12.66 -14.29
N LEU A 143 10.97 11.72 -13.56
CA LEU A 143 11.69 10.83 -12.64
C LEU A 143 12.68 9.95 -13.42
N ARG A 144 13.86 10.49 -13.74
CA ARG A 144 14.99 9.81 -14.42
C ARG A 144 14.62 9.01 -15.68
N PRO A 145 14.75 9.60 -16.87
CA PRO A 145 14.95 8.83 -18.09
C PRO A 145 16.42 8.35 -18.16
N THR A 146 16.72 7.19 -17.58
CA THR A 146 17.93 6.44 -18.01
C THR A 146 17.62 4.96 -18.07
N THR A 147 17.67 4.47 -19.30
CA THR A 147 17.62 3.07 -19.75
C THR A 147 16.22 2.51 -19.96
N VAL A 148 15.66 2.94 -21.10
CA VAL A 148 15.12 2.00 -22.08
C VAL A 148 16.11 0.82 -22.19
N GLY A 149 15.82 -0.23 -21.43
CA GLY A 149 16.40 -1.56 -21.60
C GLY A 149 15.31 -2.40 -22.23
N GLU A 150 15.11 -2.21 -23.52
CA GLU A 150 14.30 -3.09 -24.34
C GLU A 150 14.81 -4.52 -24.16
N LYS A 151 13.98 -5.37 -23.54
CA LYS A 151 13.92 -6.77 -23.91
C LYS A 151 12.53 -6.98 -24.47
N PRO A 152 12.41 -7.33 -25.77
CA PRO A 152 11.11 -7.65 -26.35
C PRO A 152 10.55 -8.84 -25.57
N GLN A 153 9.38 -8.68 -24.95
CA GLN A 153 8.57 -9.83 -24.63
C GLN A 153 8.17 -10.44 -25.98
N PRO A 154 8.56 -11.69 -26.30
CA PRO A 154 8.08 -12.33 -27.50
C PRO A 154 6.56 -12.44 -27.38
N LYS A 155 5.85 -11.85 -28.35
CA LYS A 155 4.42 -12.08 -28.54
C LYS A 155 4.20 -13.59 -28.54
N ALA A 156 3.34 -14.05 -27.63
CA ALA A 156 2.79 -15.39 -27.67
C ALA A 156 1.97 -15.51 -28.96
N GLU A 157 2.61 -16.02 -30.00
CA GLU A 157 1.95 -16.49 -31.20
C GLU A 157 1.30 -17.84 -30.87
N VAL A 158 0.03 -17.91 -31.20
CA VAL A 158 -0.91 -18.99 -30.90
C VAL A 158 -0.38 -20.31 -31.47
N GLN A 159 -0.12 -21.28 -30.60
CA GLN A 159 0.03 -22.68 -31.01
C GLN A 159 -1.18 -23.44 -30.47
N ASP A 160 -2.08 -23.80 -31.37
CA ASP A 160 -3.23 -24.66 -31.13
C ASP A 160 -2.82 -26.00 -30.48
N GLY A 161 -3.58 -26.41 -29.46
CA GLY A 161 -3.87 -27.82 -29.22
C GLY A 161 -3.52 -28.40 -27.84
N VAL A 162 -4.56 -28.49 -26.98
CA VAL A 162 -4.84 -29.55 -25.98
C VAL A 162 -3.90 -29.53 -24.73
N GLU A 163 -4.31 -29.29 -23.48
CA GLU A 163 -5.46 -29.75 -22.67
C GLU A 163 -5.55 -28.81 -21.43
N ILE A 164 -6.62 -28.02 -21.22
CA ILE A 164 -7.72 -28.21 -20.25
C ILE A 164 -7.25 -28.88 -18.94
N LEU A 165 -7.12 -28.17 -17.80
CA LEU A 165 -8.24 -27.75 -16.94
C LEU A 165 -7.91 -26.49 -16.10
N PRO A 166 -8.86 -25.55 -15.94
CA PRO A 166 -8.86 -24.46 -14.97
C PRO A 166 -9.65 -24.87 -13.69
N PRO A 167 -10.25 -23.98 -12.90
CA PRO A 167 -9.66 -23.06 -11.90
C PRO A 167 -10.34 -23.22 -10.53
N GLU A 168 -9.64 -23.22 -9.39
CA GLU A 168 -10.28 -22.82 -8.11
C GLU A 168 -9.26 -22.18 -7.18
N GLN A 169 -9.33 -20.85 -7.06
CA GLN A 169 -9.10 -20.22 -5.76
C GLN A 169 -10.28 -20.60 -4.85
N PRO A 170 -10.12 -20.65 -3.53
CA PRO A 170 -10.84 -19.63 -2.78
C PRO A 170 -10.13 -19.13 -1.52
N VAL A 171 -10.08 -17.80 -1.40
CA VAL A 171 -10.61 -16.98 -0.28
C VAL A 171 -10.50 -17.55 1.16
N ALA A 172 -9.81 -16.78 2.01
CA ALA A 172 -9.88 -16.70 3.49
C ALA A 172 -9.58 -18.01 4.26
N THR A 173 -8.79 -17.99 5.33
CA THR A 173 -9.24 -17.51 6.64
C THR A 173 -8.08 -17.19 7.59
N LEU A 174 -8.45 -16.36 8.55
CA LEU A 174 -7.77 -15.88 9.75
C LEU A 174 -7.00 -16.97 10.52
N ASP A 175 -5.98 -16.49 11.25
CA ASP A 175 -5.51 -17.03 12.53
C ASP A 175 -4.69 -18.34 12.51
N GLU A 176 -3.35 -18.19 12.49
CA GLU A 176 -2.40 -18.86 13.39
C GLU A 176 -0.97 -18.63 12.84
N ALA A 177 -0.15 -17.91 13.59
CA ALA A 177 1.30 -17.91 13.37
C ALA A 177 1.85 -19.32 13.68
N PRO A 178 2.70 -19.93 12.86
CA PRO A 178 3.46 -21.09 13.31
C PRO A 178 4.55 -20.59 14.26
N VAL A 179 4.27 -20.70 15.57
CA VAL A 179 5.29 -20.71 16.62
C VAL A 179 6.31 -21.78 16.23
N ALA A 180 7.59 -21.40 16.17
CA ALA A 180 8.68 -22.35 15.94
C ALA A 180 8.61 -23.49 16.97
N PRO A 181 8.80 -24.76 16.58
CA PRO A 181 8.82 -25.85 17.54
C PRO A 181 9.96 -25.65 18.56
N PRO A 182 9.72 -25.87 19.87
CA PRO A 182 10.77 -25.76 20.87
C PRO A 182 11.85 -26.83 20.62
N ALA A 183 13.11 -26.41 20.65
CA ALA A 183 14.26 -27.32 20.60
C ALA A 183 14.12 -28.39 21.70
N PRO A 184 14.42 -29.67 21.42
CA PRO A 184 14.36 -30.70 22.44
C PRO A 184 15.37 -30.39 23.56
N ALA A 185 14.87 -30.30 24.79
CA ALA A 185 15.65 -30.09 26.00
C ALA A 185 16.61 -31.27 26.27
N PRO A 186 17.77 -31.02 26.91
CA PRO A 186 18.75 -32.07 27.18
C PRO A 186 18.19 -33.07 28.20
N ALA A 187 18.19 -34.36 27.85
CA ALA A 187 17.80 -35.43 28.75
C ALA A 187 18.73 -35.44 29.98
N ALA A 188 18.10 -35.30 31.15
CA ALA A 188 18.74 -35.24 32.46
C ALA A 188 19.49 -36.54 32.82
N ALA A 189 20.59 -36.37 33.55
CA ALA A 189 21.48 -37.41 34.03
C ALA A 189 20.80 -38.39 35.02
N PRO A 190 21.12 -39.69 34.99
CA PRO A 190 20.83 -40.59 36.10
C PRO A 190 21.93 -40.52 37.19
N GLY A 191 21.51 -40.49 38.46
CA GLY A 191 22.34 -40.43 39.68
C GLY A 191 23.18 -41.68 40.00
N PRO A 192 23.80 -41.76 41.20
CA PRO A 192 25.12 -42.38 41.39
C PRO A 192 25.16 -43.91 41.57
N ALA A 193 26.37 -44.43 41.35
CA ALA A 193 26.79 -45.82 41.13
C ALA A 193 26.60 -46.84 42.27
N PRO A 194 26.61 -48.15 41.94
CA PRO A 194 27.07 -49.21 42.85
C PRO A 194 28.56 -49.59 42.63
N ARG A 195 29.24 -49.98 43.71
CA ARG A 195 30.69 -50.29 43.81
C ARG A 195 31.09 -51.69 43.28
N ARG A 196 32.23 -51.72 42.58
CA ARG A 196 33.30 -52.76 42.33
C ARG A 196 33.12 -54.23 42.78
N PRO A 197 33.75 -55.19 42.06
CA PRO A 197 35.05 -55.73 42.52
C PRO A 197 36.12 -55.85 41.42
N GLY A 198 37.39 -55.85 41.85
CA GLY A 198 38.58 -55.71 40.99
C GLY A 198 39.14 -56.99 40.36
N ARG A 199 39.99 -56.77 39.36
CA ARG A 199 41.05 -57.63 38.80
C ARG A 199 41.92 -56.64 38.00
N GLY A 200 43.21 -56.44 38.22
CA GLY A 200 44.31 -57.32 38.57
C GLY A 200 45.43 -56.90 37.62
N ARG A 201 46.43 -56.15 38.10
CA ARG A 201 47.55 -55.66 37.28
C ARG A 201 48.38 -56.84 36.75
N PRO A 202 49.07 -56.63 35.63
CA PRO A 202 50.51 -56.80 35.68
C PRO A 202 51.29 -55.63 35.04
N ARG A 203 52.28 -55.12 35.79
CA ARG A 203 53.59 -54.65 35.25
C ARG A 203 54.41 -55.91 34.91
N PRO A 204 55.52 -55.91 34.13
CA PRO A 204 56.56 -54.88 33.87
C PRO A 204 56.90 -54.80 32.34
N ALA A 205 57.96 -54.19 31.78
CA ALA A 205 59.35 -54.05 32.18
C ALA A 205 60.09 -52.92 31.44
N ARG A 206 61.17 -52.48 32.11
CA ARG A 206 62.24 -51.61 31.64
C ARG A 206 62.97 -52.20 30.42
N SER A 207 63.47 -51.31 29.58
CA SER A 207 64.87 -51.30 29.11
C SER A 207 65.23 -49.87 28.74
#